data_AF-I1XH09-F1
#
_entry.id   AF-I1XH09-F1
#
_cell.length_a   1.000
_cell.length_b   1.000
_cell.length_c   1.000
_cell.angle_alpha   90.00
_cell.angle_beta   90.00
_cell.angle_gamma   90.00
#
_symmetry.space_group_name_H-M   'P 1'
#
loop_
_entity.id
_entity.type
_entity.pdbx_description
1 polymer ?
#
loop_
_entity_poly.entity_id
_entity_poly.type
_entity_poly.pdbx_seq_one_letter_code
_entity_poly.pdbx_strand_id
1 'polypeptide(L)'
;MSSPYSNADNGDVVVGAGIEVNNVADNMATLDISDTNLLIDFSSSSYWNSSGFNGFKLTDTFGLIADFTSVSINPSTNMSGFDLSLITVLADEIWVNWQGLSFNTDTIVSLDINPSAVPIPAAVFLFAPALFGFIGLRYRAKNKAA
;
A
#
# COMPACT_ATOMS: atom_id res chain seq x y z
N MET A 1 -19.47 16.19 -4.48
CA MET A 1 -19.19 16.20 -3.02
C MET A 1 -17.70 16.42 -2.87
N SER A 2 -17.23 17.11 -1.82
CA SER A 2 -15.79 17.32 -1.58
C SER A 2 -15.38 16.63 -0.30
N SER A 3 -14.46 15.67 -0.41
CA SER A 3 -13.62 15.25 0.71
C SER A 3 -12.17 15.46 0.25
N PRO A 4 -11.41 16.27 1.00
CA PRO A 4 -10.71 15.65 2.10
C PRO A 4 -11.00 16.41 3.39
N TYR A 5 -11.77 15.83 4.30
CA TYR A 5 -11.63 16.27 5.69
C TYR A 5 -10.35 15.65 6.23
N SER A 6 -9.41 16.48 6.70
CA SER A 6 -8.24 16.04 7.48
C SER A 6 -8.60 15.24 8.75
N ASN A 7 -9.90 15.15 9.07
CA ASN A 7 -10.47 14.42 10.20
C ASN A 7 -11.24 13.15 9.78
N ALA A 8 -11.20 12.77 8.50
CA ALA A 8 -11.82 11.54 7.98
C ALA A 8 -10.77 10.41 7.85
N ASP A 9 -9.82 10.37 8.77
CA ASP A 9 -8.81 9.31 8.82
C ASP A 9 -9.50 7.94 8.98
N ASN A 10 -9.14 7.00 8.11
CA ASN A 10 -9.57 5.61 8.21
C ASN A 10 -8.72 4.82 9.22
N GLY A 11 -7.66 5.42 9.75
CA GLY A 11 -6.73 4.84 10.72
C GLY A 11 -5.76 3.85 10.10
N ASP A 12 -4.88 3.29 10.94
CA ASP A 12 -3.98 2.23 10.54
C ASP A 12 -4.76 0.93 10.27
N VAL A 13 -4.46 0.28 9.15
CA VAL A 13 -5.05 -1.00 8.75
C VAL A 13 -3.98 -2.07 8.62
N VAL A 14 -4.33 -3.32 8.96
CA VAL A 14 -3.47 -4.47 8.69
C VAL A 14 -3.88 -5.05 7.34
N VAL A 15 -2.94 -5.06 6.40
CA VAL A 15 -3.13 -5.65 5.07
C VAL A 15 -3.37 -7.15 5.20
N GLY A 16 -4.46 -7.64 4.60
CA GLY A 16 -4.90 -9.01 4.74
C GLY A 16 -5.64 -9.51 3.50
N ALA A 17 -6.62 -10.38 3.74
CA ALA A 17 -7.50 -10.86 2.67
C ALA A 17 -8.80 -10.05 2.68
N GLY A 18 -9.15 -9.47 1.54
CA GLY A 18 -10.40 -8.72 1.34
C GLY A 18 -10.23 -7.23 1.66
N ILE A 19 -11.34 -6.57 2.00
CA ILE A 19 -11.39 -5.11 2.12
C ILE A 19 -10.80 -4.62 3.46
N GLU A 20 -9.79 -3.76 3.41
CA GLU A 20 -9.21 -3.07 4.57
C GLU A 20 -10.00 -1.81 4.93
N VAL A 21 -10.45 -1.03 3.94
CA VAL A 21 -11.09 0.27 4.17
C VAL A 21 -12.48 0.29 3.54
N ASN A 22 -13.52 0.31 4.38
CA ASN A 22 -14.92 0.29 3.93
C ASN A 22 -15.45 1.66 3.47
N ASN A 23 -14.70 2.73 3.72
CA ASN A 23 -15.11 4.09 3.43
C ASN A 23 -13.92 4.94 2.99
N VAL A 24 -13.45 4.72 1.77
CA VAL A 24 -12.36 5.53 1.16
C VAL A 24 -12.90 6.78 0.45
N ALA A 25 -14.23 6.90 0.31
CA ALA A 25 -14.90 7.94 -0.45
C ALA A 25 -16.30 8.26 0.10
N ASP A 26 -16.44 8.68 1.35
CA ASP A 26 -17.73 9.08 1.97
C ASP A 26 -18.86 8.03 1.87
N ASN A 27 -18.54 6.76 2.09
CA ASN A 27 -19.35 5.55 1.97
C ASN A 27 -19.73 5.19 0.52
N MET A 28 -19.02 5.77 -0.44
CA MET A 28 -19.26 5.55 -1.88
C MET A 28 -18.29 4.56 -2.50
N ALA A 29 -17.21 4.20 -1.80
CA ALA A 29 -16.24 3.21 -2.27
C ALA A 29 -15.52 2.51 -1.11
N THR A 30 -15.05 1.30 -1.40
CA THR A 30 -14.15 0.52 -0.54
C THR A 30 -12.75 0.49 -1.14
N LEU A 31 -11.74 0.23 -0.32
CA LEU A 31 -10.37 -0.02 -0.74
C LEU A 31 -9.89 -1.36 -0.15
N ASP A 32 -9.50 -2.26 -1.04
CA ASP A 32 -8.82 -3.54 -0.79
C ASP A 32 -7.34 -3.36 -1.15
N ILE A 33 -6.46 -3.74 -0.23
CA ILE A 33 -5.02 -3.52 -0.27
C ILE A 33 -4.33 -4.89 -0.27
N SER A 34 -3.37 -5.05 -1.16
CA SER A 34 -2.48 -6.21 -1.20
C SER A 34 -1.03 -5.79 -1.35
N ASP A 35 -0.11 -6.77 -1.34
CA ASP A 35 1.33 -6.55 -1.52
C ASP A 35 1.67 -5.80 -2.83
N THR A 36 0.82 -5.91 -3.86
CA THR A 36 1.11 -5.39 -5.20
C THR A 36 -0.05 -4.64 -5.85
N ASN A 37 -1.19 -4.48 -5.18
CA ASN A 37 -2.35 -3.81 -5.76
C ASN A 37 -3.17 -3.04 -4.73
N LEU A 38 -3.70 -1.89 -5.16
CA LEU A 38 -4.78 -1.17 -4.48
C LEU A 38 -6.02 -1.25 -5.37
N LEU A 39 -7.09 -1.86 -4.87
CA LEU A 39 -8.36 -1.98 -5.56
C LEU A 39 -9.42 -1.12 -4.89
N ILE A 40 -9.92 -0.14 -5.62
CA ILE A 40 -11.04 0.70 -5.23
C ILE A 40 -12.28 0.28 -6.00
N ASP A 41 -13.35 -0.02 -5.27
CA ASP A 41 -14.64 -0.44 -5.82
C ASP A 41 -15.74 0.53 -5.39
N PHE A 42 -16.42 1.14 -6.35
CA PHE A 42 -17.46 2.15 -6.09
C PHE A 42 -18.84 1.49 -5.96
N SER A 43 -19.53 1.82 -4.87
CA SER A 43 -20.86 1.27 -4.54
C SER A 43 -22.01 2.24 -4.81
N SER A 44 -21.75 3.36 -5.49
CA SER A 44 -22.75 4.39 -5.79
C SER A 44 -22.42 5.15 -7.07
N SER A 45 -23.33 6.03 -7.51
CA SER A 45 -23.17 6.83 -8.73
C SER A 45 -23.18 8.32 -8.42
N SER A 46 -22.15 9.03 -8.86
CA SER A 46 -21.98 10.47 -8.62
C SER A 46 -20.85 11.05 -9.47
N TYR A 47 -20.43 12.27 -9.14
CA TYR A 47 -19.27 12.92 -9.70
C TYR A 47 -18.50 13.71 -8.62
N TRP A 48 -17.18 13.78 -8.79
CA TRP A 48 -16.29 14.62 -8.00
C TRP A 48 -16.26 16.02 -8.58
N ASN A 49 -16.36 17.04 -7.73
CA ASN A 49 -16.23 18.42 -8.22
C ASN A 49 -14.78 18.71 -8.65
N SER A 50 -14.53 19.87 -9.26
CA SER A 50 -13.20 20.27 -9.70
C SER A 50 -12.37 20.93 -8.58
N SER A 51 -12.55 20.51 -7.32
CA SER A 51 -11.67 20.93 -6.23
C SER A 51 -10.28 20.32 -6.41
N GLY A 52 -9.24 20.99 -5.90
CA GLY A 52 -7.84 20.59 -6.13
C GLY A 52 -7.49 19.19 -5.62
N PHE A 53 -8.26 18.64 -4.68
CA PHE A 53 -8.16 17.24 -4.26
C PHE A 53 -9.54 16.71 -3.87
N ASN A 54 -9.92 15.56 -4.43
CA ASN A 54 -11.12 14.81 -4.08
C ASN A 54 -10.77 13.33 -4.06
N GLY A 55 -10.15 12.83 -2.98
CA GLY A 55 -9.57 11.49 -2.97
C GLY A 55 -8.99 11.05 -1.65
N PHE A 56 -8.04 10.13 -1.71
CA PHE A 56 -7.42 9.53 -0.54
C PHE A 56 -5.90 9.55 -0.60
N LYS A 57 -5.29 9.43 0.57
CA LYS A 57 -3.86 9.24 0.74
C LYS A 57 -3.63 7.95 1.51
N LEU A 58 -2.80 7.07 0.97
CA LEU A 58 -2.24 5.93 1.68
C LEU A 58 -0.86 6.33 2.21
N THR A 59 -0.55 5.98 3.46
CA THR A 59 0.74 6.28 4.07
C THR A 59 1.27 5.07 4.83
N ASP A 60 2.55 4.76 4.65
CA ASP A 60 3.28 3.88 5.55
C ASP A 60 3.75 4.68 6.77
N THR A 61 2.89 4.79 7.77
CA THR A 61 3.13 5.59 8.98
C THR A 61 4.35 5.12 9.78
N PHE A 62 4.66 3.82 9.73
CA PHE A 62 5.71 3.21 10.55
C PHE A 62 7.01 2.95 9.78
N GLY A 63 7.03 3.17 8.46
CA GLY A 63 8.19 2.90 7.61
C GLY A 63 8.60 1.43 7.65
N LEU A 64 7.63 0.53 7.73
CA LEU A 64 7.86 -0.92 7.84
C LEU A 64 7.82 -1.60 6.47
N ILE A 65 7.13 -0.99 5.52
CA ILE A 65 7.08 -1.38 4.12
C ILE A 65 8.21 -0.64 3.42
N ALA A 66 8.67 -1.22 2.33
CA ALA A 66 9.67 -0.56 1.52
C ALA A 66 9.07 0.54 0.65
N ASP A 67 9.88 1.56 0.35
CA ASP A 67 9.46 2.72 -0.42
C ASP A 67 8.71 2.34 -1.71
N PHE A 68 7.60 3.01 -1.97
CA PHE A 68 6.90 2.93 -3.25
C PHE A 68 7.78 3.53 -4.35
N THR A 69 8.14 2.70 -5.33
CA THR A 69 9.01 3.15 -6.44
C THR A 69 8.22 3.54 -7.68
N SER A 70 7.06 2.92 -7.88
CA SER A 70 6.17 3.22 -8.99
C SER A 70 4.75 2.76 -8.69
N VAL A 71 3.82 3.41 -9.40
CA VAL A 71 2.42 3.01 -9.50
C VAL A 71 2.07 2.98 -10.99
N SER A 72 1.35 1.96 -11.43
CA SER A 72 0.75 1.89 -12.75
C SER A 72 -0.74 1.60 -12.67
N ILE A 73 -1.50 2.09 -13.65
CA ILE A 73 -2.93 1.80 -13.73
C ILE A 73 -3.11 0.39 -14.28
N ASN A 74 -3.74 -0.48 -13.49
CA ASN A 74 -4.07 -1.83 -13.92
C ASN A 74 -5.13 -1.78 -15.04
N PRO A 75 -5.03 -2.60 -16.09
CA PRO A 75 -5.99 -2.63 -17.20
C PRO A 75 -7.45 -2.94 -16.83
N SER A 76 -7.69 -3.45 -15.62
CA SER A 76 -9.05 -3.64 -15.08
C SER A 76 -9.73 -2.33 -14.69
N THR A 77 -8.97 -1.24 -14.49
CA THR A 77 -9.52 0.09 -14.20
C THR A 77 -10.45 0.55 -15.32
N ASN A 78 -11.65 0.98 -14.97
CA ASN A 78 -12.67 1.40 -15.95
C ASN A 78 -13.20 2.83 -15.71
N MET A 79 -12.66 3.57 -14.75
CA MET A 79 -13.04 4.96 -14.51
C MET A 79 -12.61 5.85 -15.68
N SER A 80 -13.59 6.43 -16.37
CA SER A 80 -13.33 7.33 -17.50
C SER A 80 -12.58 8.59 -17.05
N GLY A 81 -11.49 8.91 -17.75
CA GLY A 81 -10.67 10.10 -17.47
C GLY A 81 -9.66 9.90 -16.33
N PHE A 82 -9.61 8.73 -15.70
CA PHE A 82 -8.58 8.42 -14.72
C PHE A 82 -7.25 8.10 -15.40
N ASP A 83 -6.21 8.86 -15.06
CA ASP A 83 -4.85 8.68 -15.60
C ASP A 83 -3.78 8.97 -14.53
N LEU A 84 -2.51 8.72 -14.88
CA LEU A 84 -1.38 8.86 -13.95
C LEU A 84 -1.16 10.31 -13.45
N SER A 85 -1.71 11.34 -14.12
CA SER A 85 -1.60 12.72 -13.65
C SER A 85 -2.40 12.98 -12.37
N LEU A 86 -3.32 12.08 -12.05
CA LEU A 86 -4.12 12.10 -10.84
C LEU A 86 -3.49 11.31 -9.67
N ILE A 87 -2.29 10.77 -9.87
CA ILE A 87 -1.58 9.99 -8.87
C ILE A 87 -0.27 10.71 -8.52
N THR A 88 0.01 10.83 -7.22
CA THR A 88 1.32 11.28 -6.73
C THR A 88 1.92 10.17 -5.87
N VAL A 89 3.16 9.79 -6.18
CA VAL A 89 3.91 8.75 -5.47
C VAL A 89 5.12 9.38 -4.81
N LEU A 90 5.27 9.16 -3.51
CA LEU A 90 6.44 9.45 -2.70
C LEU A 90 6.90 8.15 -2.04
N ALA A 91 8.03 8.18 -1.32
CA ALA A 91 8.59 6.98 -0.67
C ALA A 91 7.55 6.23 0.19
N ASP A 92 6.91 6.93 1.12
CA ASP A 92 5.95 6.33 2.07
C ASP A 92 4.51 6.74 1.78
N GLU A 93 4.22 7.39 0.66
CA GLU A 93 2.88 7.92 0.38
C GLU A 93 2.43 7.69 -1.07
N ILE A 94 1.16 7.31 -1.21
CA ILE A 94 0.45 7.30 -2.48
C ILE A 94 -0.80 8.18 -2.34
N TRP A 95 -0.90 9.20 -3.18
CA TRP A 95 -2.06 10.07 -3.26
C TRP A 95 -2.83 9.76 -4.54
N VAL A 96 -4.14 9.54 -4.41
CA VAL A 96 -5.03 9.30 -5.55
C VAL A 96 -6.09 10.39 -5.56
N ASN A 97 -6.14 11.16 -6.64
CA ASN A 97 -7.11 12.22 -6.84
C ASN A 97 -8.15 11.82 -7.88
N TRP A 98 -9.40 12.20 -7.68
CA TRP A 98 -10.52 11.81 -8.53
C TRP A 98 -11.25 13.04 -9.07
N GLN A 99 -10.65 14.23 -8.88
CA GLN A 99 -11.24 15.52 -9.22
C GLN A 99 -11.84 15.53 -10.64
N GLY A 100 -13.07 16.03 -10.75
CA GLY A 100 -13.77 16.15 -12.02
C GLY A 100 -14.21 14.83 -12.66
N LEU A 101 -13.92 13.67 -12.07
CA LEU A 101 -14.32 12.38 -12.62
C LEU A 101 -15.71 11.97 -12.16
N SER A 102 -16.41 11.24 -13.02
CA SER A 102 -17.69 10.62 -12.72
C SER A 102 -17.50 9.13 -12.47
N PHE A 103 -18.40 8.55 -11.67
CA PHE A 103 -18.36 7.14 -11.33
C PHE A 103 -19.78 6.59 -11.12
N ASN A 104 -19.89 5.28 -11.19
CA ASN A 104 -21.10 4.52 -10.95
C ASN A 104 -20.80 3.24 -10.15
N THR A 105 -21.83 2.45 -9.89
CA THR A 105 -21.74 1.18 -9.14
C THR A 105 -20.93 0.08 -9.82
N ASP A 106 -20.54 0.27 -11.09
CA ASP A 106 -19.70 -0.66 -11.83
C ASP A 106 -18.26 -0.14 -11.94
N THR A 107 -17.97 1.02 -11.36
CA THR A 107 -16.68 1.68 -11.50
C THR A 107 -15.66 1.08 -10.54
N ILE A 108 -14.53 0.67 -11.09
CA ILE A 108 -13.35 0.22 -10.35
C ILE A 108 -12.12 1.00 -10.78
N VAL A 109 -11.23 1.25 -9.81
CA VAL A 109 -9.87 1.73 -10.04
C VAL A 109 -8.93 0.77 -9.35
N SER A 110 -8.05 0.15 -10.14
CA SER A 110 -7.06 -0.80 -9.67
C SER A 110 -5.67 -0.28 -10.03
N LEU A 111 -4.80 -0.18 -9.02
CA LEU A 111 -3.46 0.37 -9.15
C LEU A 111 -2.45 -0.71 -8.80
N ASP A 112 -1.60 -1.07 -9.76
CA ASP A 112 -0.47 -1.95 -9.48
C ASP A 112 0.64 -1.12 -8.82
N ILE A 113 1.09 -1.57 -7.66
CA ILE A 113 2.11 -0.90 -6.84
C ILE A 113 3.36 -1.79 -6.75
N ASN A 114 4.53 -1.16 -6.76
CA ASN A 114 5.80 -1.87 -6.66
C ASN A 114 6.68 -1.28 -5.55
N PRO A 115 6.57 -1.81 -4.32
CA PRO A 115 7.48 -1.44 -3.24
C PRO A 115 8.90 -1.95 -3.56
N SER A 116 9.91 -1.11 -3.36
CA SER A 116 11.32 -1.46 -3.60
C SER A 116 11.71 -2.67 -2.74
N ALA A 117 12.22 -3.77 -3.28
CA ALA A 117 12.73 -4.81 -2.38
C ALA A 117 13.92 -4.28 -1.57
N VAL A 118 13.77 -4.10 -0.24
CA VAL A 118 14.92 -3.74 0.62
C VAL A 118 15.89 -4.93 0.64
N PRO A 119 17.15 -4.73 0.26
CA PRO A 119 18.14 -5.79 0.35
C PRO A 119 18.25 -6.29 1.79
N ILE A 120 18.13 -7.62 1.98
CA ILE A 120 18.30 -8.25 3.29
C ILE A 120 19.63 -7.78 3.88
N PRO A 121 19.67 -7.24 5.11
CA PRO A 121 20.89 -6.68 5.67
C PRO A 121 22.04 -7.70 5.63
N ALA A 122 23.24 -7.24 5.26
CA ALA A 122 24.46 -8.06 5.28
C ALA A 122 24.71 -8.74 6.63
N ALA A 123 24.10 -8.20 7.69
CA ALA A 123 24.04 -8.80 9.02
C ALA A 123 23.55 -10.25 9.02
N VAL A 124 22.58 -10.64 8.17
CA VAL A 124 22.14 -12.05 8.08
C VAL A 124 23.30 -12.96 7.66
N PHE A 125 24.14 -12.50 6.73
CA PHE A 125 25.35 -13.21 6.31
C PHE A 125 26.48 -13.16 7.36
N LEU A 126 26.46 -12.21 8.29
CA LEU A 126 27.41 -12.16 9.42
C LEU A 126 26.96 -13.05 10.59
N PHE A 127 25.65 -13.11 10.87
CA PHE A 127 25.09 -13.87 11.98
C PHE A 127 24.99 -15.37 11.69
N ALA A 128 24.70 -15.77 10.45
CA ALA A 128 24.64 -17.19 10.10
C ALA A 128 25.96 -17.94 10.39
N PRO A 129 27.14 -17.54 9.87
CA PRO A 129 28.40 -18.23 10.17
C PRO A 129 28.83 -18.06 11.63
N ALA A 130 28.54 -16.93 12.28
CA ALA A 130 28.82 -16.75 13.70
C ALA A 130 28.01 -17.73 14.56
N LEU A 131 26.71 -17.88 14.31
CA LEU A 131 25.84 -18.82 15.02
C LEU A 131 26.30 -20.28 14.80
N PHE A 132 26.62 -20.65 13.56
CA PHE A 132 27.21 -21.96 13.27
C PHE A 132 28.56 -22.16 13.96
N GLY A 133 29.39 -21.13 14.03
CA GLY A 133 30.66 -21.13 14.76
C GLY A 133 30.48 -21.38 16.25
N PHE A 134 29.51 -20.71 16.89
CA PHE A 134 29.18 -20.93 18.31
C PHE A 134 28.64 -22.33 18.59
N ILE A 135 27.80 -22.89 17.69
CA ILE A 135 27.34 -24.27 17.79
C ILE A 135 28.53 -25.24 17.70
N GLY A 136 29.44 -25.02 16.75
CA GLY A 136 30.67 -25.82 16.61
C GLY A 136 31.58 -25.77 17.84
N LEU A 137 31.75 -24.59 18.45
CA LEU A 137 32.50 -24.42 19.70
C LEU A 137 31.85 -25.18 20.86
N ARG A 138 30.51 -25.16 20.97
CA ARG A 138 29.76 -25.89 22.00
C ARG A 138 29.91 -27.40 21.89
N TYR A 139 29.90 -27.94 20.66
CA TYR A 139 30.13 -29.37 20.43
C TYR A 139 31.54 -29.80 20.83
N ARG A 140 32.58 -29.01 20.53
CA ARG A 140 33.95 -29.32 20.93
C ARG A 140 34.18 -29.24 22.44
N ALA A 141 33.53 -28.30 23.12
CA ALA A 141 33.65 -28.15 24.58
C ALA A 141 33.12 -29.38 25.33
N LYS A 142 32.02 -29.99 24.86
CA LYS A 142 31.48 -31.23 25.45
C LYS A 142 32.41 -32.43 25.28
N ASN A 143 33.13 -32.52 24.16
CA ASN A 143 34.01 -33.66 23.87
C ASN A 143 35.39 -33.59 24.55
N LYS A 144 35.75 -32.46 25.18
CA LYS A 144 37.01 -32.29 25.93
C LYS A 144 36.85 -32.40 27.46
N ALA A 145 35.63 -32.55 27.95
CA ALA A 145 35.32 -32.68 29.38
C ALA A 145 35.08 -34.14 29.83
N ALA A 146 35.53 -35.11 29.03
CA ALA A 146 35.46 -36.55 29.30
C ALA A 146 36.87 -37.15 29.37
#